data_AF-A0A0K2WMN5-F1
#
_entry.id   AF-A0A0K2WMN5-F1
#
_cell.length_a   1.000
_cell.length_b   1.000
_cell.length_c   1.000
_cell.angle_alpha   90.00
_cell.angle_beta   90.00
_cell.angle_gamma   90.00
#
_symmetry.space_group_name_H-M   'P 1'
#
loop_
_entity.id
_entity.type
_entity.pdbx_description
1 polymer ?
#
loop_
_entity_poly.entity_id
_entity_poly.type
_entity_poly.pdbx_seq_one_letter_code
_entity_poly.pdbx_strand_id
1 'polypeptide(L)' 'GHTLVWHSQIPTALFYEDYATHKPMASREIMLARMESYIKQVLTWTNENYPGVIVSWDVVNE' A
#
# COMPACT_ATOMS: atom_id res chain seq x y z
N GLY A 1 9.37 -1.47 9.99
CA GLY A 1 7.99 -1.23 9.58
C GLY A 1 7.44 -2.52 9.02
N HIS A 2 6.25 -2.92 9.44
CA HIS A 2 5.59 -4.15 9.01
C HIS A 2 4.13 -3.80 8.70
N THR A 3 3.64 -3.98 7.48
CA THR A 3 4.26 -4.38 6.21
C THR A 3 3.67 -3.49 5.11
N LEU A 4 4.32 -3.36 3.95
CA LEU A 4 3.81 -2.55 2.85
C LEU A 4 2.86 -3.32 1.92
N VAL A 5 3.15 -4.59 1.63
CA VAL A 5 2.30 -5.42 0.76
C VAL A 5 2.09 -6.77 1.42
N TRP A 6 0.83 -7.15 1.61
CA TRP A 6 0.45 -8.46 2.14
C TRP A 6 -0.92 -8.86 1.62
N HIS A 7 -1.13 -10.18 1.45
CA HIS A 7 -2.41 -10.74 1.04
C HIS A 7 -3.47 -10.69 2.16
N SER A 8 -3.04 -10.56 3.42
CA SER A 8 -3.91 -10.48 4.60
C SER A 8 -4.02 -9.05 5.13
N GLN A 9 -5.07 -8.80 5.91
CA GLN A 9 -5.32 -7.51 6.59
C GLN A 9 -5.31 -6.29 5.66
N ILE A 10 -5.73 -6.48 4.41
CA ILE A 10 -5.87 -5.43 3.41
C ILE A 10 -7.35 -5.17 3.09
N PRO A 11 -7.81 -3.91 3.03
CA PRO A 11 -9.19 -3.61 2.66
C PRO A 11 -9.49 -4.09 1.24
N THR A 12 -10.50 -4.96 1.09
CA THR A 12 -10.91 -5.52 -0.21
C THR A 12 -11.18 -4.44 -1.25
N ALA A 13 -11.76 -3.30 -0.84
CA ALA A 13 -12.04 -2.15 -1.70
C ALA A 13 -10.84 -1.65 -2.51
N LEU A 14 -9.60 -1.82 -2.01
CA LEU A 14 -8.39 -1.39 -2.71
C LEU A 14 -8.22 -2.07 -4.09
N PHE A 15 -8.78 -3.26 -4.26
CA PHE A 15 -8.68 -4.05 -5.50
C PHE A 15 -9.76 -3.73 -6.53
N TYR A 16 -10.67 -2.81 -6.22
CA TYR A 16 -11.82 -2.49 -7.07
C TYR A 16 -11.76 -1.05 -7.59
N GLU A 17 -12.37 -0.82 -8.74
CA GLU A 17 -12.51 0.52 -9.31
C GLU A 17 -13.30 1.43 -8.35
N ASP A 18 -12.87 2.69 -8.26
CA ASP A 18 -13.41 3.70 -7.34
C ASP A 18 -13.55 3.25 -5.87
N TYR A 19 -12.76 2.25 -5.46
CA TYR A 19 -12.78 1.68 -4.11
C TYR A 19 -14.15 1.09 -3.72
N ALA A 20 -14.92 0.64 -4.70
CA ALA A 20 -16.27 0.12 -4.51
C ALA A 20 -16.35 -1.36 -4.89
N THR A 21 -16.64 -2.23 -3.93
CA THR A 21 -16.62 -3.70 -4.13
C THR A 21 -17.68 -4.24 -5.10
N HIS A 22 -18.66 -3.41 -5.49
CA HIS A 22 -19.66 -3.75 -6.51
C HIS A 22 -19.22 -3.42 -7.94
N LYS A 23 -18.09 -2.73 -8.12
CA LYS A 23 -17.50 -2.40 -9.43
C LYS A 23 -16.55 -3.52 -9.90
N PRO A 24 -16.00 -3.46 -11.13
CA PRO A 24 -14.95 -4.37 -11.56
C PRO A 24 -13.68 -4.27 -10.69
N MET A 25 -12.87 -5.33 -10.72
CA MET A 25 -11.51 -5.25 -10.19
C MET A 25 -10.70 -4.23 -10.99
N ALA A 26 -9.85 -3.47 -10.30
CA ALA A 26 -8.99 -2.48 -10.91
C ALA A 26 -7.99 -3.12 -11.88
N SER A 27 -7.67 -2.40 -12.96
CA SER A 27 -6.66 -2.86 -13.91
C SER A 27 -5.27 -2.95 -13.27
N ARG A 28 -4.35 -3.65 -13.94
CA ARG A 28 -2.95 -3.75 -13.52
C ARG A 28 -2.31 -2.37 -13.37
N GLU A 29 -2.56 -1.48 -14.31
CA GLU A 29 -2.01 -0.12 -14.35
C GLU A 29 -2.50 0.69 -13.16
N ILE A 30 -3.79 0.59 -12.82
CA ILE A 30 -4.36 1.24 -11.63
C ILE A 30 -3.73 0.68 -10.36
N MET A 31 -3.60 -0.65 -10.24
CA MET A 31 -3.00 -1.26 -9.05
C MET A 31 -1.52 -0.92 -8.87
N LEU A 32 -0.75 -0.85 -9.96
CA LEU A 32 0.64 -0.40 -9.91
C LEU A 32 0.74 1.06 -9.45
N ALA A 33 -0.10 1.95 -9.98
CA ALA A 33 -0.15 3.36 -9.56
C ALA A 33 -0.56 3.51 -8.08
N ARG A 34 -1.54 2.72 -7.61
CA ARG A 34 -1.96 2.69 -6.20
C ARG A 34 -0.83 2.21 -5.29
N MET A 35 -0.14 1.14 -5.67
CA MET A 35 0.97 0.58 -4.89
C MET A 35 2.15 1.56 -4.78
N GLU A 36 2.56 2.17 -5.90
CA GLU A 36 3.60 3.20 -5.91
C GLU A 36 3.21 4.38 -5.01
N SER A 37 1.98 4.87 -5.15
CA SER A 37 1.45 5.97 -4.34
C SER A 37 1.43 5.64 -2.84
N TYR A 38 0.96 4.45 -2.47
CA TYR A 38 0.90 4.00 -1.08
C TYR A 38 2.29 3.88 -0.46
N ILE A 39 3.22 3.19 -1.13
CA ILE A 39 4.60 3.00 -0.63
C ILE A 39 5.27 4.37 -0.45
N LYS A 40 5.16 5.25 -1.44
CA LYS A 40 5.75 6.60 -1.37
C LYS A 40 5.19 7.39 -0.20
N GLN A 41 3.87 7.43 -0.03
CA GLN A 41 3.24 8.19 1.06
C GLN A 41 3.64 7.66 2.44
N VAL A 42 3.62 6.34 2.64
CA VAL A 42 4.00 5.73 3.93
C VAL A 42 5.46 6.02 4.26
N LEU A 43 6.39 5.80 3.31
CA LEU A 43 7.81 6.04 3.54
C LEU A 43 8.12 7.53 3.73
N THR A 44 7.52 8.41 2.94
CA THR A 44 7.68 9.87 3.10
C THR A 44 7.19 10.31 4.47
N TRP A 45 5.94 9.99 4.82
CA TRP A 45 5.35 10.45 6.08
C TRP A 45 6.11 9.91 7.29
N THR A 46 6.49 8.63 7.28
CA THR A 46 7.24 8.03 8.40
C THR A 46 8.64 8.61 8.53
N ASN A 47 9.35 8.87 7.43
CA ASN A 47 10.68 9.50 7.46
C ASN A 47 10.62 10.97 7.92
N GLU A 48 9.57 11.70 7.53
CA GLU A 48 9.38 13.11 7.94
C GLU A 48 9.06 13.23 9.44
N ASN A 49 8.21 12.35 9.96
CA ASN A 49 7.69 12.47 11.34
C ASN A 49 8.53 11.68 12.36
N TYR A 50 9.22 10.62 11.93
CA TYR A 50 10.00 9.74 12.80
C TYR A 50 11.38 9.41 12.20
N PRO A 51 12.21 10.43 11.90
CA PRO A 51 13.48 10.22 11.22
C PRO A 51 14.41 9.32 12.04
N GLY A 52 14.98 8.31 11.38
CA GLY A 52 15.94 7.37 11.98
C GLY A 52 15.35 6.33 12.94
N VAL A 53 14.04 6.36 13.21
CA VAL A 53 13.38 5.37 14.08
C VAL A 53 13.19 4.03 13.37
N ILE A 54 12.76 4.06 12.11
CA ILE A 54 12.49 2.84 11.35
C ILE A 54 13.75 2.44 10.57
N VAL A 55 14.38 1.35 10.99
CA VAL A 55 15.66 0.87 10.42
C VAL A 55 15.50 -0.17 9.31
N SER A 56 14.33 -0.79 9.20
CA SER A 56 14.01 -1.83 8.22
C SER A 56 12.52 -1.85 7.89
N TRP A 57 12.18 -2.41 6.73
CA TRP A 57 10.79 -2.60 6.28
C TRP A 57 10.60 -4.00 5.71
N ASP A 58 9.51 -4.64 6.11
CA ASP A 58 8.96 -5.78 5.37
C ASP A 58 8.20 -5.19 4.17
N VAL A 59 8.85 -5.21 3.00
CA VAL A 59 8.30 -4.58 1.79
C VAL A 59 7.17 -5.42 1.20
N VAL A 60 7.37 -6.74 1.13
CA VAL A 60 6.36 -7.72 0.74
C VAL A 60 6.36 -8.80 1.79
N ASN A 61 5.18 -9.18 2.26
CA ASN A 61 4.99 -10.21 3.25
C ASN A 61 4.16 -11.35 2.65
N GLU A 62 4.68 -12.57 2.78
CA GLU A 62 4.05 -13.84 2.37
C GLU A 62 3.29 -13.75 1.03
#